data_AF-A0A2L2YSJ2-F1
#
_entry.id   AF-A0A2L2YSJ2-F1
#
_cell.length_a   1.000
_cell.length_b   1.000
_cell.length_c   1.000
_cell.angle_alpha   90.00
_cell.angle_beta   90.00
_cell.angle_gamma   90.00
#
_symmetry.space_group_name_H-M   'P 1'
#
loop_
_entity.id
_entity.type
_entity.pdbx_description
1 polymer ?
#
loop_
_entity_poly.entity_id
_entity_poly.type
_entity_poly.pdbx_seq_one_letter_code
_entity_poly.pdbx_strand_id
1 'polypeptide(L)'
;QILSNLMKKMFTQLLFEYQKLGAIVIYASCTRIIICTKRKSVIDAVSYARYVNECIRNKELFHGVKLEVETCWEYLLWLDTVNYGGVKVKNLDNLNDGDQGEQDENDNRELPLRFNLAKFLPAVANIKDTFYDVLDNYIQTAFDYYQKHSEEIVNPYEPSQPLETEDNYENFTDDLAKYVRSDLAHTL
;
A
#
# COMPACT_ATOMS: atom_id res chain seq x y z
N GLN A 1 21.74 -9.32 24.26
CA GLN A 1 21.74 -10.21 23.06
C GLN A 1 20.62 -11.26 23.08
N ILE A 2 20.31 -11.91 24.21
CA ILE A 2 19.22 -12.92 24.26
C ILE A 2 17.84 -12.30 23.97
N LEU A 3 17.54 -11.15 24.59
CA LEU A 3 16.26 -10.44 24.38
C LEU A 3 16.06 -10.01 22.91
N SER A 4 17.08 -9.46 22.26
CA SER A 4 17.00 -9.08 20.84
C SER A 4 16.73 -10.27 19.92
N ASN A 5 17.25 -11.45 20.26
CA ASN A 5 17.01 -12.65 19.47
C ASN A 5 15.60 -13.21 19.69
N LEU A 6 15.08 -13.16 20.92
CA LEU A 6 13.70 -13.54 21.22
C LEU A 6 12.70 -12.60 20.53
N MET A 7 12.92 -11.28 20.59
CA MET A 7 12.10 -10.29 19.89
C MET A 7 12.12 -10.52 18.38
N LYS A 8 13.29 -10.78 17.79
CA LYS A 8 13.39 -11.12 16.35
C LYS A 8 12.61 -12.38 16.02
N LYS A 9 12.74 -13.45 16.82
CA LYS A 9 11.98 -14.71 16.59
C LYS A 9 10.48 -14.49 16.68
N MET A 10 10.01 -13.81 17.73
CA MET A 10 8.60 -13.47 17.91
C MET A 10 8.09 -12.63 16.73
N PHE A 11 8.87 -11.64 16.30
CA PHE A 11 8.52 -10.78 15.18
C PHE A 11 8.49 -11.54 13.85
N THR A 12 9.46 -12.38 13.56
CA THR A 12 9.45 -13.24 12.37
C THR A 12 8.24 -14.18 12.38
N GLN A 13 7.89 -14.73 13.54
CA GLN A 13 6.71 -15.57 13.67
C GLN A 13 5.41 -14.78 13.48
N LEU A 14 5.36 -13.53 13.95
CA LEU A 14 4.25 -12.62 13.68
C LEU A 14 4.06 -12.38 12.17
N LEU A 15 5.15 -12.08 11.45
CA LEU A 15 5.09 -11.89 9.99
C LEU A 15 4.64 -13.15 9.26
N PHE A 16 5.08 -14.32 9.72
CA PHE A 16 4.65 -15.60 9.17
C PHE A 16 3.12 -15.80 9.32
N GLU A 17 2.52 -15.36 10.43
CA GLU A 17 1.07 -15.45 10.61
C GLU A 17 0.29 -14.55 9.65
N TYR A 18 0.79 -13.33 9.37
CA TYR A 18 0.20 -12.47 8.34
C TYR A 18 0.23 -13.17 6.97
N GLN A 19 1.38 -13.74 6.59
CA GLN A 19 1.53 -14.47 5.33
C GLN A 19 0.62 -15.70 5.26
N LYS A 20 0.52 -16.45 6.36
CA LYS A 20 -0.35 -17.63 6.48
C LYS A 20 -1.83 -17.28 6.28
N LEU A 21 -2.26 -16.08 6.68
CA LEU A 21 -3.62 -15.58 6.49
C LEU A 21 -3.83 -14.94 5.11
N GLY A 22 -2.86 -15.04 4.20
CA GLY A 22 -2.95 -14.61 2.81
C GLY A 22 -2.48 -13.18 2.53
N ALA A 23 -1.95 -12.48 3.54
CA ALA A 23 -1.44 -11.12 3.37
C ALA A 23 -0.04 -11.14 2.75
N ILE A 24 0.24 -10.19 1.85
CA ILE A 24 1.61 -9.98 1.37
C ILE A 24 2.25 -8.90 2.25
N VAL A 25 3.36 -9.23 2.91
CA VAL A 25 4.12 -8.27 3.72
C VAL A 25 5.04 -7.47 2.79
N ILE A 26 4.77 -6.17 2.64
CA ILE A 26 5.57 -5.25 1.80
C ILE A 26 6.77 -4.72 2.61
N TYR A 27 6.50 -4.31 3.85
CA TYR A 27 7.50 -3.76 4.75
C TYR A 27 7.18 -4.15 6.19
N ALA A 28 8.23 -4.37 6.98
CA ALA A 28 8.07 -4.78 8.37
C ALA A 28 9.21 -4.25 9.24
N SER A 29 8.83 -3.58 10.32
CA SER A 29 9.67 -3.18 11.45
C SER A 29 8.94 -3.50 12.75
N CYS A 30 9.65 -3.53 13.87
CA CYS A 30 9.04 -3.85 15.17
C CYS A 30 7.88 -2.91 15.58
N THR A 31 7.74 -1.75 14.94
CA THR A 31 6.70 -0.75 15.23
C THR A 31 5.69 -0.57 14.11
N ARG A 32 5.98 -1.05 12.89
CA ARG A 32 5.13 -0.84 11.70
C ARG A 32 5.24 -2.01 10.75
N ILE A 33 4.09 -2.51 10.31
CA ILE A 33 3.97 -3.52 9.27
C ILE A 33 3.07 -2.93 8.17
N ILE A 34 3.49 -3.06 6.92
CA ILE A 34 2.72 -2.70 5.73
C ILE A 34 2.37 -4.00 5.01
N ILE A 35 1.07 -4.24 4.84
CA ILE A 35 0.55 -5.42 4.16
C ILE A 35 -0.27 -5.03 2.93
N CYS A 36 -0.22 -5.85 1.89
CA CYS A 36 -1.18 -5.84 0.80
C CYS A 36 -2.29 -6.85 1.10
N THR A 37 -3.53 -6.36 1.13
CA THR A 37 -4.74 -7.13 1.47
C THR A 37 -5.36 -7.84 0.26
N LYS A 38 -4.96 -7.45 -0.96
CA LYS A 38 -5.53 -7.92 -2.23
C LYS A 38 -7.04 -7.67 -2.38
N ARG A 39 -7.60 -6.72 -1.60
CA ARG A 39 -9.03 -6.37 -1.65
C ARG A 39 -9.24 -5.14 -2.52
N LYS A 40 -10.34 -5.13 -3.27
CA LYS A 40 -10.72 -4.02 -4.17
C LYS A 40 -11.31 -2.84 -3.41
N SER A 41 -12.22 -3.13 -2.48
CA SER A 41 -12.85 -2.11 -1.65
C SER A 41 -11.99 -1.82 -0.43
N VAL A 42 -11.92 -0.52 -0.07
CA VAL A 42 -11.31 -0.07 1.19
C VAL A 42 -11.99 -0.74 2.38
N ILE A 43 -13.32 -0.86 2.38
CA ILE A 43 -14.08 -1.45 3.49
C ILE A 43 -13.65 -2.90 3.70
N ASP A 44 -13.53 -3.66 2.60
CA ASP A 44 -13.10 -5.06 2.64
C ASP A 44 -11.64 -5.18 3.08
N ALA A 45 -10.76 -4.29 2.59
CA ALA A 45 -9.35 -4.28 2.96
C ALA A 45 -9.16 -4.07 4.46
N VAL A 46 -9.88 -3.12 5.03
CA VAL A 46 -9.80 -2.77 6.45
C VAL A 46 -10.43 -3.85 7.31
N SER A 47 -11.58 -4.39 6.90
CA SER A 47 -12.25 -5.51 7.57
C SER A 47 -11.35 -6.75 7.59
N TYR A 48 -10.70 -7.05 6.47
CA TYR A 48 -9.70 -8.12 6.38
C TYR A 48 -8.52 -7.88 7.33
N ALA A 49 -7.94 -6.67 7.34
CA ALA A 49 -6.81 -6.36 8.22
C ALA A 49 -7.18 -6.49 9.71
N ARG A 50 -8.39 -6.05 10.11
CA ARG A 50 -8.90 -6.22 11.48
C ARG A 50 -9.11 -7.69 11.83
N TYR A 51 -9.71 -8.46 10.93
CA TYR A 51 -9.88 -9.90 11.10
C TYR A 51 -8.53 -10.60 11.31
N VAL A 52 -7.53 -10.30 10.47
CA VAL A 52 -6.18 -10.86 10.59
C VAL A 52 -5.55 -10.52 11.94
N ASN A 53 -5.63 -9.25 12.36
CA ASN A 53 -5.13 -8.81 13.66
C ASN A 53 -5.79 -9.58 14.81
N GLU A 54 -7.11 -9.80 14.75
CA GLU A 54 -7.86 -10.53 15.76
C GLU A 54 -7.46 -12.02 15.80
N CYS A 55 -7.32 -12.66 14.64
CA CYS A 55 -6.83 -14.04 14.55
C CYS A 55 -5.43 -14.22 15.16
N ILE A 56 -4.55 -13.24 14.96
CA ILE A 56 -3.20 -13.26 15.53
C ILE A 56 -3.26 -13.06 17.04
N ARG A 57 -4.04 -12.09 17.53
CA ARG A 57 -4.20 -11.79 18.97
C ARG A 57 -4.79 -12.96 19.77
N ASN A 58 -5.62 -13.78 19.13
CA ASN A 58 -6.19 -14.99 19.73
C ASN A 58 -5.17 -16.11 19.95
N LYS A 59 -3.93 -15.98 19.46
CA LYS A 59 -2.84 -16.91 19.77
C LYS A 59 -2.13 -16.47 21.04
N GLU A 60 -1.93 -17.40 21.96
CA GLU A 60 -1.28 -17.17 23.26
C GLU A 60 0.07 -16.43 23.11
N LEU A 61 0.85 -16.77 22.08
CA LEU A 61 2.15 -16.16 21.80
C LEU A 61 2.09 -14.63 21.57
N PHE A 62 0.96 -14.11 21.07
CA PHE A 62 0.79 -12.71 20.70
C PHE A 62 -0.21 -11.96 21.58
N HIS A 63 -0.64 -12.56 22.69
CA HIS A 63 -1.65 -11.95 23.57
C HIS A 63 -1.21 -10.59 24.15
N GLY A 64 0.10 -10.41 24.34
CA GLY A 64 0.69 -9.14 24.80
C GLY A 64 0.97 -8.12 23.70
N VAL A 65 0.69 -8.42 22.42
CA VAL A 65 0.98 -7.54 21.29
C VAL A 65 -0.28 -6.77 20.88
N LYS A 66 -0.19 -5.44 20.87
CA LYS A 66 -1.25 -4.57 20.36
C LYS A 66 -1.08 -4.39 18.86
N LEU A 67 -2.09 -4.80 18.08
CA LEU A 67 -2.12 -4.66 16.62
C LEU A 67 -3.32 -3.79 16.25
N GLU A 68 -3.05 -2.65 15.60
CA GLU A 68 -4.07 -1.68 15.17
C GLU A 68 -3.81 -1.28 13.72
N VAL A 69 -4.90 -1.05 12.98
CA VAL A 69 -4.82 -0.53 11.62
C VAL A 69 -4.72 0.99 11.72
N GLU A 70 -3.55 1.54 11.44
CA GLU A 70 -3.30 2.98 11.55
C GLU A 70 -3.71 3.75 10.28
N THR A 71 -3.41 3.19 9.10
CA THR A 71 -3.66 3.84 7.81
C THR A 71 -4.07 2.83 6.75
N CYS A 72 -4.94 3.24 5.82
CA CYS A 72 -5.26 2.48 4.63
C CYS A 72 -4.84 3.26 3.38
N TRP A 73 -4.22 2.56 2.43
CA TRP A 73 -3.80 3.08 1.13
C TRP A 73 -4.54 2.31 0.05
N GLU A 74 -5.25 3.01 -0.82
CA GLU A 74 -5.82 2.41 -2.02
C GLU A 74 -4.73 2.17 -3.06
N TYR A 75 -3.76 3.07 -3.11
CA TYR A 75 -2.57 2.94 -3.95
C TYR A 75 -1.36 3.46 -3.19
N LEU A 76 -0.25 2.71 -3.23
CA LEU A 76 0.97 3.05 -2.52
C LEU A 76 2.18 2.84 -3.43
N LEU A 77 2.83 3.94 -3.78
CA LEU A 77 4.18 3.94 -4.33
C LEU A 77 5.18 3.91 -3.17
N TRP A 78 5.78 2.74 -2.95
CA TRP A 78 6.70 2.50 -1.83
C TRP A 78 8.13 2.28 -2.33
N LEU A 79 9.07 3.11 -1.86
CA LEU A 79 10.51 2.88 -2.06
C LEU A 79 11.17 2.50 -0.73
N ASP A 80 10.99 3.32 0.31
CA ASP A 80 11.50 3.06 1.65
C ASP A 80 10.72 3.85 2.73
N THR A 81 11.21 3.80 3.98
CA THR A 81 10.57 4.44 5.13
C THR A 81 10.45 5.97 5.08
N VAL A 82 11.22 6.64 4.21
CA VAL A 82 11.25 8.10 4.05
C VAL A 82 10.96 8.55 2.61
N ASN A 83 10.74 7.60 1.71
CA ASN A 83 10.43 7.81 0.30
C ASN A 83 9.21 6.96 -0.08
N TYR A 84 8.03 7.52 0.08
CA TYR A 84 6.76 6.90 -0.30
C TYR A 84 5.68 7.95 -0.57
N GLY A 85 4.68 7.58 -1.36
CA GLY A 85 3.51 8.40 -1.62
C GLY A 85 2.39 7.58 -2.22
N GLY A 86 1.18 8.12 -2.29
CA GLY A 86 0.05 7.32 -2.77
C GLY A 86 -1.29 7.91 -2.41
N VAL A 87 -2.35 7.23 -2.82
CA VAL A 87 -3.74 7.55 -2.48
C VAL A 87 -4.06 6.94 -1.13
N LYS A 88 -4.21 7.80 -0.13
CA LYS A 88 -4.48 7.44 1.27
C LYS A 88 -5.93 7.76 1.62
N VAL A 89 -6.55 6.90 2.42
CA VAL A 89 -7.89 7.13 2.98
C VAL A 89 -7.78 8.06 4.19
N LYS A 90 -8.52 9.18 4.20
CA LYS A 90 -8.48 10.19 5.26
C LYS A 90 -9.10 9.71 6.56
N ASN A 91 -10.35 9.24 6.52
CA ASN A 91 -11.12 8.89 7.71
C ASN A 91 -11.42 7.39 7.77
N LEU A 92 -10.49 6.63 8.36
CA LEU A 92 -10.64 5.18 8.54
C LEU A 92 -11.75 4.81 9.54
N ASP A 93 -11.99 5.68 10.52
CA ASP A 93 -12.97 5.44 11.58
C ASP A 93 -14.42 5.56 11.09
N ASN A 94 -14.66 6.43 10.10
CA ASN A 94 -15.98 6.63 9.50
C ASN A 94 -16.44 5.41 8.68
N LEU A 95 -15.55 4.44 8.40
CA LEU A 95 -15.90 3.20 7.70
C LEU A 95 -16.52 2.14 8.64
N ASN A 96 -16.57 2.38 9.95
CA ASN A 96 -17.12 1.45 10.94
C ASN A 96 -18.61 1.64 11.20
N ASP A 97 -19.06 2.89 11.17
CA ASP A 97 -20.47 3.22 11.29
C ASP A 97 -21.05 3.10 9.89
N GLY A 98 -22.04 2.24 9.70
CA GLY A 98 -22.72 2.00 8.41
C GLY A 98 -23.46 3.21 7.82
N ASP A 99 -23.03 4.42 8.17
CA ASP A 99 -23.48 5.69 7.64
C ASP A 99 -22.78 5.94 6.31
N GLN A 100 -23.29 5.28 5.27
CA GLN A 100 -23.06 5.68 3.88
C GLN A 100 -23.82 7.00 3.65
N GLY A 101 -23.37 8.08 4.29
CA GLY A 101 -23.64 9.41 3.75
C GLY A 101 -23.01 9.46 2.36
N GLU A 102 -23.72 10.04 1.40
CA GLU A 102 -23.27 10.33 0.03
C GLU A 102 -22.10 11.34 0.06
N GLN A 103 -20.99 10.99 0.69
CA GLN A 103 -19.73 11.70 0.54
C GLN A 103 -19.05 11.12 -0.69
N ASP A 104 -18.73 11.99 -1.65
CA ASP A 104 -17.94 11.62 -2.81
C ASP A 104 -16.71 10.82 -2.37
N GLU A 105 -16.52 9.60 -2.89
CA GLU A 105 -15.38 8.75 -2.56
C GLU A 105 -14.03 9.49 -2.77
N ASN A 106 -14.01 10.46 -3.68
CA ASN A 106 -12.86 11.34 -3.93
C ASN A 106 -12.56 12.31 -2.78
N ASP A 107 -13.57 12.79 -2.04
CA ASP A 107 -13.33 13.74 -0.94
C ASP A 107 -12.66 13.04 0.26
N ASN A 108 -12.86 11.73 0.40
CA ASN A 108 -12.23 10.93 1.45
C ASN A 108 -10.79 10.47 1.11
N ARG A 109 -10.24 10.89 -0.03
CA ARG A 109 -8.86 10.58 -0.46
C ARG A 109 -7.91 11.74 -0.21
N GLU A 110 -6.69 11.41 0.21
CA GLU A 110 -5.54 12.33 0.33
C GLU A 110 -4.39 11.76 -0.51
N LEU A 111 -3.61 12.63 -1.16
CA LEU A 111 -2.40 12.22 -1.88
C LEU A 111 -1.11 12.69 -1.18
N PRO A 112 -0.75 12.13 0.00
CA PRO A 112 0.47 12.52 0.67
C PRO A 112 1.70 12.02 -0.10
N LEU A 113 2.58 12.96 -0.49
CA LEU A 113 3.87 12.66 -1.12
C LEU A 113 5.00 12.92 -0.13
N ARG A 114 5.72 11.86 0.29
CA ARG A 114 6.84 11.95 1.22
C ARG A 114 8.10 11.40 0.59
N PHE A 115 8.82 12.27 -0.10
CA PHE A 115 10.09 11.93 -0.74
C PHE A 115 11.21 12.78 -0.14
N ASN A 116 12.02 12.16 0.72
CA ASN A 116 13.19 12.81 1.31
C ASN A 116 14.20 13.25 0.26
N LEU A 117 14.23 12.57 -0.90
CA LEU A 117 15.02 12.96 -2.07
C LEU A 117 14.80 14.43 -2.47
N ALA A 118 13.56 14.92 -2.38
CA ALA A 118 13.21 16.29 -2.75
C ALA A 118 13.94 17.37 -1.91
N LYS A 119 14.45 17.01 -0.72
CA LYS A 119 15.24 17.92 0.11
C LYS A 119 16.63 18.20 -0.44
N PHE A 120 17.13 17.33 -1.31
CA PHE A 120 18.45 17.45 -1.93
C PHE A 120 18.38 18.09 -3.32
N LEU A 121 17.18 18.40 -3.80
CA LEU A 121 17.00 19.06 -5.09
C LEU A 121 17.36 20.55 -4.97
N PRO A 122 18.01 21.13 -6.00
CA PRO A 122 18.27 22.56 -6.04
C PRO A 122 16.99 23.38 -5.94
N ALA A 123 17.02 24.47 -5.16
CA ALA A 123 15.91 25.43 -5.09
C ALA A 123 15.80 26.31 -6.35
N VAL A 124 16.82 26.29 -7.21
CA VAL A 124 16.84 27.04 -8.47
C VAL A 124 15.78 26.47 -9.41
N ALA A 125 15.09 27.35 -10.14
CA ALA A 125 14.10 26.99 -11.16
C ALA A 125 12.92 26.13 -10.66
N ASN A 126 12.59 26.19 -9.36
CA ASN A 126 11.47 25.46 -8.75
C ASN A 126 11.48 23.94 -9.04
N ILE A 127 12.67 23.34 -9.23
CA ILE A 127 12.82 21.91 -9.57
C ILE A 127 12.12 21.02 -8.54
N LYS A 128 12.15 21.43 -7.26
CA LYS A 128 11.46 20.72 -6.18
C LYS A 128 9.95 20.65 -6.41
N ASP A 129 9.32 21.75 -6.80
CA ASP A 129 7.87 21.81 -7.01
C ASP A 129 7.51 21.00 -8.26
N THR A 130 8.25 21.17 -9.36
CA THR A 130 8.08 20.35 -10.57
C THR A 130 8.25 18.86 -10.29
N PHE A 131 9.18 18.47 -9.41
CA PHE A 131 9.34 17.07 -9.01
C PHE A 131 8.09 16.54 -8.31
N TYR A 132 7.48 17.32 -7.41
CA TYR A 132 6.24 16.92 -6.76
C TYR A 132 5.07 16.90 -7.75
N ASP A 133 4.98 17.88 -8.66
CA ASP A 133 3.92 17.91 -9.69
C ASP A 133 4.00 16.67 -10.60
N VAL A 134 5.20 16.26 -11.01
CA VAL A 134 5.39 15.06 -11.82
C VAL A 134 5.00 13.80 -11.05
N LEU A 135 5.36 13.71 -9.77
CA LEU A 135 4.97 12.57 -8.93
C LEU A 135 3.46 12.52 -8.67
N ASP A 136 2.87 13.67 -8.41
CA ASP A 136 1.44 13.84 -8.17
C ASP A 136 0.65 13.35 -9.40
N ASN A 137 0.98 13.87 -10.58
CA ASN A 137 0.41 13.43 -11.84
C ASN A 137 0.65 11.93 -12.09
N TYR A 138 1.88 11.46 -11.93
CA TYR A 138 2.21 10.04 -12.11
C TYR A 138 1.30 9.13 -11.27
N ILE A 139 1.15 9.44 -9.97
CA ILE A 139 0.36 8.60 -9.07
C ILE A 139 -1.13 8.69 -9.41
N GLN A 140 -1.66 9.87 -9.72
CA GLN A 140 -3.06 10.03 -10.12
C GLN A 140 -3.35 9.24 -11.40
N THR A 141 -2.54 9.40 -12.45
CA THR A 141 -2.71 8.67 -13.72
C THR A 141 -2.58 7.16 -13.52
N ALA A 142 -1.61 6.70 -12.71
CA ALA A 142 -1.44 5.27 -12.42
C ALA A 142 -2.62 4.71 -11.61
N PHE A 143 -3.17 5.49 -10.68
CA PHE A 143 -4.32 5.11 -9.89
C PHE A 143 -5.59 5.01 -10.73
N ASP A 144 -5.84 5.99 -11.61
CA ASP A 144 -6.95 5.97 -12.56
C ASP A 144 -6.87 4.76 -13.49
N TYR A 145 -5.67 4.44 -13.97
CA TYR A 145 -5.43 3.24 -14.76
C TYR A 145 -5.80 1.98 -13.99
N TYR A 146 -5.36 1.88 -12.72
CA TYR A 146 -5.64 0.74 -11.85
C TYR A 146 -7.13 0.60 -11.56
N GLN A 147 -7.86 1.69 -11.33
CA GLN A 147 -9.31 1.65 -11.13
C GLN A 147 -10.03 1.12 -12.38
N LYS A 148 -9.63 1.59 -13.57
CA LYS A 148 -10.21 1.17 -14.86
C LYS A 148 -9.92 -0.29 -15.20
N HIS A 149 -8.74 -0.80 -14.84
CA HIS A 149 -8.30 -2.17 -15.16
C HIS A 149 -8.32 -3.10 -13.94
N SER A 150 -9.07 -2.74 -12.88
CA SER A 150 -9.10 -3.47 -11.61
C SER A 150 -9.60 -4.92 -11.71
N GLU A 151 -10.19 -5.33 -12.84
CA GLU A 151 -10.59 -6.71 -13.09
C GLU A 151 -9.46 -7.60 -13.61
N GLU A 152 -8.47 -7.03 -14.28
CA GLU A 152 -7.36 -7.77 -14.90
C GLU A 152 -6.14 -7.92 -13.96
N ILE A 153 -6.01 -7.04 -12.97
CA ILE A 153 -4.82 -6.94 -12.11
C ILE A 153 -4.90 -7.81 -10.84
N VAL A 154 -6.06 -8.42 -10.57
CA VAL A 154 -6.22 -9.33 -9.42
C VAL A 154 -5.70 -10.72 -9.79
N ASN A 155 -4.38 -10.87 -9.90
CA ASN A 155 -3.76 -12.15 -9.59
C ASN A 155 -2.43 -11.98 -8.85
N PRO A 156 -2.44 -11.76 -7.53
CA PRO A 156 -1.21 -11.81 -6.75
C PRO A 156 -1.04 -13.25 -6.28
N TYR A 157 -0.36 -14.07 -7.08
CA TYR A 157 0.27 -15.35 -6.72
C TYR A 157 -0.49 -16.21 -5.68
N GLU A 158 -1.22 -17.24 -6.15
CA GLU A 158 -1.59 -18.37 -5.29
C GLU A 158 -0.33 -19.23 -5.04
N PRO A 159 0.09 -19.49 -3.79
CA PRO A 159 1.28 -20.34 -3.50
C PRO A 159 1.19 -21.78 -4.05
N SER A 160 0.00 -22.19 -4.51
CA SER A 160 -0.29 -23.48 -5.13
C SER A 160 -0.23 -23.47 -6.65
N GLN A 161 -0.13 -22.31 -7.30
CA GLN A 161 0.03 -22.21 -8.75
C GLN A 161 1.52 -22.13 -9.12
N PRO A 162 1.96 -22.83 -10.20
CA PRO A 162 3.30 -22.64 -10.72
C PRO A 162 3.51 -21.15 -11.03
N LEU A 163 4.72 -20.64 -10.75
CA LEU A 163 5.12 -19.27 -11.06
C LEU A 163 4.59 -18.87 -12.44
N GLU A 164 3.61 -17.96 -12.46
CA GLU A 164 3.19 -17.32 -13.72
C GLU A 164 4.44 -16.71 -14.35
N THR A 165 4.62 -16.95 -15.65
CA THR A 165 5.85 -16.60 -16.37
C THR A 165 6.14 -15.11 -16.23
N GLU A 166 7.42 -14.76 -16.00
CA GLU A 166 7.91 -13.37 -15.87
C GLU A 166 7.36 -12.44 -16.97
N ASP A 167 7.10 -13.00 -18.16
CA ASP A 167 6.49 -12.34 -19.31
C ASP A 167 5.17 -11.58 -19.02
N ASN A 168 4.26 -12.13 -18.20
CA ASN A 168 2.96 -11.48 -17.95
C ASN A 168 3.07 -10.26 -17.02
N TYR A 169 3.98 -10.32 -16.04
CA TYR A 169 4.28 -9.19 -15.15
C TYR A 169 5.00 -8.09 -15.92
N GLU A 170 5.96 -8.44 -16.79
CA GLU A 170 6.65 -7.48 -17.66
C GLU A 170 5.66 -6.76 -18.58
N ASN A 171 4.76 -7.49 -19.24
CA ASN A 171 3.75 -6.92 -20.14
C ASN A 171 2.84 -5.90 -19.44
N PHE A 172 2.34 -6.23 -18.23
CA PHE A 172 1.51 -5.30 -17.46
C PHE A 172 2.27 -4.03 -17.06
N THR A 173 3.53 -4.18 -16.61
CA THR A 173 4.36 -3.02 -16.26
C THR A 173 4.67 -2.15 -17.46
N ASP A 174 4.84 -2.75 -18.64
CA ASP A 174 5.06 -2.04 -19.90
C ASP A 174 3.83 -1.26 -20.34
N ASP A 175 2.63 -1.82 -20.17
CA ASP A 175 1.39 -1.15 -20.56
C ASP A 175 1.04 0.01 -19.62
N LEU A 176 1.26 -0.14 -18.31
CA LEU A 176 1.19 0.99 -17.38
C LEU A 176 2.24 2.06 -17.73
N ALA A 177 3.47 1.66 -18.03
CA ALA A 177 4.53 2.59 -18.39
C ALA A 177 4.19 3.36 -19.68
N LYS A 178 3.60 2.71 -20.69
CA LYS A 178 3.12 3.35 -21.91
C LYS A 178 1.99 4.33 -21.62
N TYR A 179 1.00 3.91 -20.82
CA TYR A 179 -0.15 4.75 -20.45
C TYR A 179 0.31 6.03 -19.76
N VAL A 180 1.11 5.89 -18.70
CA VAL A 180 1.57 7.03 -17.90
C VAL A 180 2.51 7.93 -18.70
N ARG A 181 3.39 7.38 -19.56
CA ARG A 181 4.23 8.19 -20.46
C ARG A 181 3.40 8.98 -21.46
N SER A 182 2.33 8.39 -21.99
CA SER A 182 1.46 9.09 -22.96
C SER A 182 0.76 10.28 -22.33
N ASP A 183 0.30 10.14 -21.09
CA ASP A 183 -0.40 11.19 -20.35
C ASP A 183 0.56 12.30 -19.89
N LEU A 184 1.71 11.93 -19.28
CA LEU A 184 2.73 12.89 -18.84
C LEU A 184 3.32 13.72 -19.99
N ALA A 185 3.40 13.16 -21.21
CA ALA A 185 3.89 13.88 -22.38
C ALA A 185 2.95 15.00 -22.86
N HIS A 186 1.68 14.98 -22.43
CA HIS A 186 0.72 16.04 -22.71
C HIS A 186 0.71 17.14 -21.64
N THR A 187 1.25 16.87 -20.45
CA THR A 187 1.21 17.77 -19.29
C THR A 187 2.50 18.56 -19.07
N LEU A 188 3.65 18.07 -19.57
CA LEU A 188 4.98 18.71 -19.51
C LEU A 188 5.32 19.47 -20.79
#